data_AF-W2TCA8-F1
#
_entry.id   AF-W2TCA8-F1
#
_cell.length_a   1.000
_cell.length_b   1.000
_cell.length_c   1.000
_cell.angle_alpha   90.00
_cell.angle_beta   90.00
_cell.angle_gamma   90.00
#
_symmetry.space_group_name_H-M   'P 1'
#
loop_
_entity.id
_entity.type
_entity.pdbx_description
1 polymer ?
#
loop_
_entity_poly.entity_id
_entity_poly.type
_entity_poly.pdbx_seq_one_letter_code
_entity_poly.pdbx_strand_id
1 'polypeptide(L)'
;MQIVLGFAIFQQMVVIDHVSPSTPIVVWMQRCSSYVENIPNVLRIKNPTKFGEDVRGIPDCSGEVVDVSWELVMGLRPTVLEITDSRNPLPCLTAVLQSIESDVVKTFFGKVKLLSVDKTDIGFNDLIFLLRKLELLEGFSFSELSFTQKEWELMLPEFQRLNLRAMDISEDILDSTLSKTNVELLKLSGPPGIKVDSLKNCAATFVTVSTLAIQELDYVNDRDAEDLINCIEIKFPRLKTLIWDWSIVDPAVTYDERSRTVVEDLVRLFRKMDLQCFAVILYTPCSDTRYASGELARFFAEENLPFVQLNRFASKGLPKGHENFTIISSGQDYATRAKVHSIFVDGRTSAPNLRLLLQLIDDFCPQLQLVKVVEFGGFDGDSVREAYSSREH
;
A
#
# COMPACT_ATOMS: atom_id res chain seq x y z
N MET A 1 4.24 -61.46 -12.67
CA MET A 1 3.77 -60.51 -13.71
C MET A 1 3.15 -59.33 -12.95
N GLN A 2 3.96 -58.32 -12.60
CA GLN A 2 3.98 -56.97 -13.21
C GLN A 2 2.63 -56.23 -13.10
N ILE A 3 2.46 -54.97 -12.69
CA ILE A 3 3.24 -53.76 -12.29
C ILE A 3 2.15 -52.81 -11.70
N VAL A 4 2.20 -52.35 -10.44
CA VAL A 4 2.66 -51.03 -9.92
C VAL A 4 2.17 -49.77 -10.67
N LEU A 5 1.42 -48.89 -9.98
CA LEU A 5 1.49 -47.40 -9.96
C LEU A 5 0.20 -46.89 -9.25
N GLY A 6 0.18 -46.23 -8.09
CA GLY A 6 1.22 -45.46 -7.41
C GLY A 6 0.87 -43.97 -7.47
N PHE A 7 -0.15 -43.51 -6.73
CA PHE A 7 -0.39 -42.09 -6.44
C PHE A 7 -0.58 -41.93 -4.93
N ALA A 8 0.55 -41.90 -4.22
CA ALA A 8 0.64 -41.29 -2.90
C ALA A 8 1.08 -39.84 -3.13
N ILE A 9 0.16 -38.90 -2.95
CA ILE A 9 0.48 -37.48 -2.87
C ILE A 9 1.21 -37.28 -1.54
N PHE A 10 2.52 -37.06 -1.63
CA PHE A 10 3.35 -36.62 -0.51
C PHE A 10 2.87 -35.22 -0.09
N GLN A 11 2.13 -35.14 1.02
CA GLN A 11 2.20 -33.97 1.88
C GLN A 11 3.58 -34.02 2.55
N GLN A 12 4.51 -33.16 2.11
CA GLN A 12 5.67 -32.82 2.92
C GLN A 12 5.15 -32.11 4.18
N MET A 13 4.91 -32.87 5.24
CA MET A 13 5.01 -32.33 6.60
C MET A 13 6.47 -31.91 6.78
N VAL A 14 6.72 -30.60 6.69
CA VAL A 14 7.92 -30.02 7.29
C VAL A 14 7.79 -30.28 8.79
N VAL A 15 8.55 -31.25 9.29
CA VAL A 15 8.79 -31.39 10.71
C VAL A 15 9.58 -30.14 11.10
N ILE A 16 8.90 -29.17 11.71
CA ILE A 16 9.57 -28.05 12.36
C ILE A 16 10.23 -28.65 13.59
N ASP A 17 11.51 -29.01 13.48
CA ASP A 17 12.34 -29.22 14.66
C ASP A 17 12.19 -27.98 15.55
N HIS A 18 11.91 -28.20 16.83
CA HIS A 18 11.72 -27.14 17.81
C HIS A 18 12.82 -26.09 17.68
N VAL A 19 12.47 -24.90 17.20
CA VAL A 19 13.37 -23.74 17.19
C VAL A 19 13.71 -23.46 18.65
N SER A 20 14.92 -23.85 19.07
CA SER A 20 15.41 -23.51 20.40
C SER A 20 15.53 -21.99 20.48
N PRO A 21 15.01 -21.33 21.53
CA PRO A 21 15.18 -19.88 21.74
C PRO A 21 16.66 -19.42 21.70
N SER A 22 17.59 -20.35 21.93
CA SER A 22 19.03 -20.11 21.92
C SER A 22 19.68 -20.05 20.54
N THR A 23 19.00 -20.49 19.47
CA THR A 23 19.59 -20.51 18.12
C THR A 23 19.40 -19.13 17.49
N PRO A 24 20.48 -18.46 17.05
CA PRO A 24 20.36 -17.16 16.39
C PRO A 24 19.56 -17.32 15.09
N ILE A 25 18.72 -16.33 14.81
CA ILE A 25 17.94 -16.22 13.59
C ILE A 25 18.63 -15.21 12.69
N VAL A 26 18.60 -15.50 11.40
CA VAL A 26 19.20 -14.64 10.38
C VAL A 26 18.13 -13.70 9.84
N VAL A 27 18.40 -12.40 9.93
CA VAL A 27 17.54 -11.34 9.39
C VAL A 27 18.35 -10.39 8.53
N TRP A 28 17.71 -9.74 7.57
CA TRP A 28 18.31 -8.58 6.92
C TRP A 28 17.95 -7.32 7.69
N MET A 29 18.93 -6.45 7.95
CA MET A 29 18.72 -5.19 8.65
C MET A 29 19.27 -4.03 7.85
N GLN A 30 18.45 -2.99 7.70
CA GLN A 30 18.88 -1.73 7.12
C GLN A 30 20.03 -1.12 7.95
N ARG A 31 21.07 -0.63 7.26
CA ARG A 31 22.16 0.13 7.88
C ARG A 31 21.63 1.48 8.36
N CYS A 32 21.67 1.70 9.68
CA CYS A 32 21.32 3.00 10.27
C CYS A 32 22.56 3.89 10.36
N SER A 33 22.44 5.15 9.93
CA SER A 33 23.46 6.19 10.10
C SER A 33 23.39 6.90 11.47
N SER A 34 22.33 6.65 12.26
CA SER A 34 22.12 7.20 13.59
C SER A 34 21.62 6.13 14.57
N TYR A 35 22.20 6.09 15.77
CA TYR A 35 21.92 5.10 16.83
C TYR A 35 20.97 5.62 17.92
N VAL A 36 20.41 6.83 17.79
CA VAL A 36 19.89 7.60 18.94
C VAL A 36 18.36 7.62 19.07
N GLU A 37 17.58 7.01 18.19
CA GLU A 37 16.11 7.14 18.24
C GLU A 37 15.34 5.82 18.33
N ASN A 38 14.22 5.88 19.05
CA ASN A 38 13.18 4.86 19.12
C ASN A 38 12.34 4.96 17.83
N ILE A 39 12.99 4.69 16.70
CA ILE A 39 12.43 4.84 15.36
C ILE A 39 11.32 3.80 15.17
N PRO A 40 10.14 4.14 14.60
CA PRO A 40 9.15 3.15 14.21
C PRO A 40 9.81 2.07 13.33
N ASN A 41 9.53 0.80 13.60
CA ASN A 41 10.15 -0.32 12.86
C ASN A 41 9.16 -0.92 11.86
N VAL A 42 9.64 -1.22 10.67
CA VAL A 42 8.95 -2.11 9.71
C VAL A 42 9.53 -3.50 9.91
N LEU A 43 8.65 -4.45 10.20
CA LEU A 43 8.98 -5.87 10.03
C LEU A 43 8.44 -6.29 8.67
N ARG A 44 9.32 -6.72 7.77
CA ARG A 44 8.95 -7.27 6.47
C ARG A 44 9.19 -8.77 6.48
N ILE A 45 8.20 -9.55 6.06
CA ILE A 45 8.27 -11.00 5.93
C ILE A 45 8.27 -11.29 4.44
N LYS A 46 9.40 -11.77 3.92
CA LYS A 46 9.58 -11.92 2.47
C LYS A 46 10.60 -13.00 2.13
N ASN A 47 10.60 -13.41 0.88
CA ASN A 47 11.58 -14.36 0.38
C ASN A 47 13.02 -13.76 0.46
N PRO A 48 14.02 -14.47 1.02
CA PRO A 48 15.39 -13.96 1.15
C PRO A 48 16.06 -13.51 -0.15
N THR A 49 15.67 -14.10 -1.29
CA THR A 49 16.16 -13.70 -2.62
C THR A 49 15.80 -12.26 -2.99
N LYS A 50 14.88 -11.64 -2.25
CA LYS A 50 14.37 -10.29 -2.48
C LYS A 50 14.83 -9.26 -1.45
N PHE A 51 15.68 -9.63 -0.49
CA PHE A 51 16.03 -8.74 0.61
C PHE A 51 16.61 -7.38 0.17
N GLY A 52 16.24 -6.31 0.87
CA GLY A 52 16.63 -4.94 0.56
C GLY A 52 15.92 -4.29 -0.63
N GLU A 53 14.97 -5.00 -1.26
CA GLU A 53 14.05 -4.46 -2.28
C GLU A 53 12.71 -4.04 -1.64
N ASP A 54 12.10 -2.96 -2.14
CA ASP A 54 10.72 -2.59 -1.84
C ASP A 54 9.70 -3.53 -2.53
N VAL A 55 8.40 -3.32 -2.30
CA VAL A 55 7.30 -4.11 -2.91
C VAL A 55 7.26 -4.07 -4.45
N ARG A 56 7.99 -3.14 -5.06
CA ARG A 56 8.12 -3.01 -6.52
C ARG A 56 9.39 -3.65 -7.06
N GLY A 57 10.19 -4.28 -6.20
CA GLY A 57 11.48 -4.86 -6.56
C GLY A 57 12.59 -3.82 -6.75
N ILE A 58 12.38 -2.58 -6.29
CA ILE A 58 13.38 -1.51 -6.39
C ILE A 58 14.26 -1.54 -5.13
N PRO A 59 15.60 -1.48 -5.22
CA PRO A 59 16.46 -1.35 -4.05
C PRO A 59 16.03 -0.18 -3.16
N ASP A 60 15.62 -0.48 -1.93
CA ASP A 60 15.00 0.49 -1.00
C ASP A 60 16.06 1.18 -0.16
N CYS A 61 16.98 0.40 0.43
CA CYS A 61 18.05 0.90 1.28
C CYS A 61 19.23 -0.08 1.39
N SER A 62 20.40 0.44 1.78
CA SER A 62 21.55 -0.41 2.10
C SER A 62 21.33 -1.14 3.42
N GLY A 63 21.68 -2.41 3.47
CA GLY A 63 21.59 -3.24 4.67
C GLY A 63 22.47 -4.46 4.55
N GLU A 64 22.42 -5.33 5.55
CA GLU A 64 23.17 -6.58 5.56
C GLU A 64 22.44 -7.66 6.35
N VAL A 65 22.82 -8.90 6.08
CA VAL A 65 22.30 -10.08 6.76
C VAL A 65 23.07 -10.31 8.06
N VAL A 66 22.37 -10.36 9.18
CA VAL A 66 22.95 -10.45 10.53
C VAL A 66 22.29 -11.53 11.36
N ASP A 67 23.07 -12.11 12.28
CA ASP A 67 22.58 -13.01 13.31
C ASP A 67 21.99 -12.21 14.46
N VAL A 68 20.74 -12.51 14.83
CA VAL A 68 20.05 -11.90 15.97
C VAL A 68 19.43 -12.96 16.86
N SER A 69 19.32 -12.69 18.16
CA SER A 69 18.55 -13.58 19.03
C SER A 69 17.06 -13.43 18.76
N TRP A 70 16.29 -14.50 18.98
CA TRP A 70 14.85 -14.46 18.80
C TRP A 70 14.18 -13.44 19.72
N GLU A 71 14.70 -13.28 20.95
CA GLU A 71 14.20 -12.28 21.90
C GLU A 71 14.37 -10.85 21.36
N LEU A 72 15.45 -10.58 20.62
CA LEU A 72 15.66 -9.27 20.00
C LEU A 72 14.62 -9.01 18.91
N VAL A 73 14.29 -10.02 18.09
CA VAL A 73 13.23 -9.93 17.08
C VAL A 73 11.88 -9.67 17.75
N MET A 74 11.53 -10.45 18.77
CA MET A 74 10.30 -10.25 19.56
C MET A 74 10.28 -8.91 20.32
N GLY A 75 11.45 -8.32 20.56
CA GLY A 75 11.62 -6.99 21.15
C GLY A 75 11.38 -5.83 20.18
N LEU A 76 11.37 -6.06 18.85
CA LEU A 76 11.25 -5.00 17.83
C LEU A 76 9.93 -4.22 17.92
N ARG A 77 8.85 -4.90 18.29
CA ARG A 77 7.48 -4.37 18.38
C ARG A 77 7.11 -3.49 17.19
N PRO A 78 6.98 -4.09 15.98
CA PRO A 78 6.82 -3.33 14.74
C PRO A 78 5.59 -2.42 14.77
N THR A 79 5.69 -1.29 14.08
CA THR A 79 4.55 -0.39 13.82
C THR A 79 3.92 -0.68 12.47
N VAL A 80 4.71 -1.24 11.55
CA VAL A 80 4.26 -1.68 10.22
C VAL A 80 4.69 -3.13 10.03
N LEU A 81 3.74 -3.94 9.57
CA LEU A 81 3.99 -5.31 9.12
C LEU A 81 3.78 -5.38 7.61
N GLU A 82 4.79 -5.82 6.88
CA GLU A 82 4.73 -6.02 5.43
C GLU A 82 4.96 -7.50 5.14
N ILE A 83 4.10 -8.11 4.33
CA ILE A 83 4.23 -9.50 3.87
C ILE A 83 4.28 -9.43 2.36
N THR A 84 5.43 -9.79 1.78
CA THR A 84 5.68 -9.55 0.36
C THR A 84 6.25 -10.78 -0.31
N ASP A 85 5.96 -10.91 -1.60
CA ASP A 85 6.48 -11.95 -2.49
C ASP A 85 5.99 -13.36 -2.14
N SER A 86 5.82 -14.19 -3.16
CA SER A 86 5.48 -15.61 -2.98
C SER A 86 6.61 -16.38 -2.28
N ARG A 87 6.27 -17.49 -1.61
CA ARG A 87 7.21 -18.33 -0.86
C ARG A 87 7.96 -17.55 0.22
N ASN A 88 7.28 -16.58 0.84
CA ASN A 88 7.78 -15.94 2.05
C ASN A 88 7.64 -16.89 3.26
N PRO A 89 8.41 -16.69 4.34
CA PRO A 89 8.47 -17.64 5.46
C PRO A 89 7.31 -17.47 6.47
N LEU A 90 6.22 -16.77 6.12
CA LEU A 90 5.13 -16.51 7.07
C LEU A 90 4.53 -17.77 7.66
N PRO A 91 4.22 -18.86 6.92
CA PRO A 91 3.63 -20.05 7.53
C PRO A 91 4.51 -20.66 8.64
N CYS A 92 5.84 -20.60 8.45
CA CYS A 92 6.80 -21.04 9.47
C CYS A 92 6.77 -20.11 10.69
N LEU A 93 6.72 -18.79 10.46
CA LEU A 93 6.59 -17.81 11.53
C LEU A 93 5.28 -17.99 12.32
N THR A 94 4.15 -18.17 11.62
CA THR A 94 2.85 -18.43 12.24
C THR A 94 2.90 -19.66 13.14
N ALA A 95 3.47 -20.77 12.66
CA ALA A 95 3.59 -22.01 13.44
C ALA A 95 4.40 -21.80 14.73
N VAL A 96 5.51 -21.07 14.66
CA VAL A 96 6.31 -20.72 15.85
C VAL A 96 5.53 -19.80 16.78
N LEU A 97 4.89 -18.74 16.27
CA LEU A 97 4.10 -17.81 17.07
C LEU A 97 2.90 -18.48 17.75
N GLN A 98 2.31 -19.52 17.14
CA GLN A 98 1.24 -20.32 17.77
C GLN A 98 1.71 -21.13 18.99
N SER A 99 3.00 -21.47 19.06
CA SER A 99 3.59 -22.17 20.21
C SER A 99 3.97 -21.23 21.37
N ILE A 100 3.98 -19.92 21.12
CA ILE A 100 4.32 -18.89 22.11
C ILE A 100 3.06 -18.47 22.86
N GLU A 101 3.22 -18.09 24.14
CA GLU A 101 2.13 -17.56 24.96
C GLU A 101 1.43 -16.38 24.26
N SER A 102 0.09 -16.42 24.23
CA SER A 102 -0.68 -15.48 23.43
C SER A 102 -0.44 -14.02 23.84
N ASP A 103 -0.19 -13.74 25.11
CA ASP A 103 0.03 -12.36 25.59
C ASP A 103 1.40 -11.81 25.15
N VAL A 104 2.40 -12.68 24.98
CA VAL A 104 3.69 -12.31 24.41
C VAL A 104 3.54 -11.96 22.92
N VAL A 105 2.77 -12.75 22.17
CA VAL A 105 2.50 -12.48 20.74
C VAL A 105 1.68 -11.20 20.57
N LYS A 106 0.67 -10.97 21.42
CA LYS A 106 -0.07 -9.70 21.44
C LYS A 106 0.84 -8.52 21.76
N THR A 107 1.74 -8.65 22.71
CA THR A 107 2.71 -7.60 23.06
C THR A 107 3.64 -7.29 21.88
N PHE A 108 4.06 -8.31 21.14
CA PHE A 108 4.89 -8.15 19.94
C PHE A 108 4.16 -7.35 18.85
N PHE A 109 2.90 -7.67 18.56
CA PHE A 109 2.10 -6.96 17.56
C PHE A 109 1.35 -5.73 18.08
N GLY A 110 1.46 -5.43 19.38
CA GLY A 110 0.63 -4.44 20.07
C GLY A 110 0.85 -2.99 19.65
N LYS A 111 1.79 -2.72 18.74
CA LYS A 111 2.03 -1.39 18.15
C LYS A 111 1.76 -1.33 16.64
N VAL A 112 1.35 -2.43 16.02
CA VAL A 112 1.16 -2.48 14.57
C VAL A 112 -0.08 -1.67 14.20
N LYS A 113 0.14 -0.61 13.42
CA LYS A 113 -0.90 0.27 12.87
C LYS A 113 -1.19 0.00 11.40
N LEU A 114 -0.25 -0.60 10.67
CA LEU A 114 -0.40 -0.89 9.25
C LEU A 114 0.03 -2.33 8.96
N LEU A 115 -0.81 -3.02 8.19
CA LEU A 115 -0.52 -4.32 7.60
C LEU A 115 -0.61 -4.20 6.08
N SER A 116 0.46 -4.56 5.37
CA SER A 116 0.51 -4.61 3.91
C SER A 116 0.81 -6.04 3.46
N VAL A 117 0.06 -6.53 2.48
CA VAL A 117 0.12 -7.92 1.98
C VAL A 117 0.15 -7.89 0.45
N ASP A 118 1.31 -8.11 -0.16
CA ASP A 118 1.54 -7.82 -1.58
C ASP A 118 2.21 -9.01 -2.30
N LYS A 119 1.66 -9.43 -3.46
CA LYS A 119 2.25 -10.47 -4.34
C LYS A 119 2.60 -11.78 -3.62
N THR A 120 1.78 -12.17 -2.65
CA THR A 120 2.05 -13.32 -1.77
C THR A 120 1.05 -14.45 -1.98
N ASP A 121 1.52 -15.68 -1.77
CA ASP A 121 0.74 -16.92 -1.73
C ASP A 121 0.27 -17.27 -0.29
N ILE A 122 0.00 -16.25 0.51
CA ILE A 122 -0.41 -16.41 1.92
C ILE A 122 -1.75 -17.14 2.01
N GLY A 123 -1.83 -18.13 2.91
CA GLY A 123 -3.07 -18.82 3.21
C GLY A 123 -4.01 -17.99 4.09
N PHE A 124 -5.33 -18.15 3.91
CA PHE A 124 -6.35 -17.51 4.74
C PHE A 124 -6.12 -17.71 6.25
N ASN A 125 -5.69 -18.92 6.65
CA ASN A 125 -5.45 -19.26 8.06
C ASN A 125 -4.28 -18.48 8.70
N ASP A 126 -3.25 -18.15 7.92
CA ASP A 126 -2.12 -17.37 8.40
C ASP A 126 -2.52 -15.91 8.58
N LEU A 127 -3.22 -15.34 7.59
CA LEU A 127 -3.69 -13.95 7.67
C LEU A 127 -4.69 -13.76 8.80
N ILE A 128 -5.67 -14.65 8.95
CA ILE A 128 -6.65 -14.56 10.05
C ILE A 128 -5.99 -14.71 11.42
N PHE A 129 -4.96 -15.55 11.53
CA PHE A 129 -4.17 -15.65 12.76
C PHE A 129 -3.54 -14.31 13.11
N LEU A 130 -2.87 -13.65 12.16
CA LEU A 130 -2.26 -12.33 12.38
C LEU A 130 -3.31 -11.29 12.76
N LEU A 131 -4.41 -11.18 12.00
CA LEU A 131 -5.48 -10.22 12.27
C LEU A 131 -6.00 -10.34 13.71
N ARG A 132 -6.18 -11.56 14.21
CA ARG A 132 -6.62 -11.86 15.59
C ARG A 132 -5.63 -11.45 16.68
N LYS A 133 -4.34 -11.29 16.36
CA LYS A 133 -3.31 -10.82 17.29
C LYS A 133 -3.12 -9.31 17.26
N LEU A 134 -3.70 -8.62 16.29
CA LEU A 134 -3.65 -7.18 16.16
C LEU A 134 -4.76 -6.52 17.00
N GLU A 135 -4.41 -5.39 17.61
CA GLU A 135 -5.33 -4.58 18.44
C GLU A 135 -5.44 -3.13 17.97
N LEU A 136 -4.41 -2.59 17.30
CA LEU A 136 -4.32 -1.17 16.90
C LEU A 136 -4.22 -0.96 15.39
N LEU A 137 -4.67 -1.94 14.59
CA LEU A 137 -4.56 -1.85 13.13
C LEU A 137 -5.47 -0.73 12.62
N GLU A 138 -4.89 0.30 12.01
CA GLU A 138 -5.59 1.45 11.43
C GLU A 138 -5.70 1.34 9.91
N GLY A 139 -4.68 0.79 9.26
CA GLY A 139 -4.60 0.63 7.80
C GLY A 139 -4.36 -0.81 7.37
N PHE A 140 -5.04 -1.23 6.30
CA PHE A 140 -4.82 -2.50 5.64
C PHE A 140 -4.64 -2.30 4.14
N SER A 141 -3.53 -2.80 3.59
CA SER A 141 -3.21 -2.69 2.17
C SER A 141 -2.99 -4.08 1.61
N PHE A 142 -3.56 -4.37 0.44
CA PHE A 142 -3.31 -5.64 -0.23
C PHE A 142 -3.24 -5.51 -1.74
N SER A 143 -2.42 -6.36 -2.36
CA SER A 143 -2.39 -6.51 -3.80
C SER A 143 -1.99 -7.91 -4.26
N GLU A 144 -2.53 -8.33 -5.40
CA GLU A 144 -2.23 -9.61 -6.06
C GLU A 144 -2.40 -10.83 -5.13
N LEU A 145 -3.54 -10.92 -4.44
CA LEU A 145 -3.91 -12.06 -3.61
C LEU A 145 -4.81 -13.03 -4.39
N SER A 146 -4.89 -14.26 -3.91
CA SER A 146 -5.72 -15.32 -4.52
C SER A 146 -6.89 -15.73 -3.64
N PHE A 147 -7.38 -14.82 -2.81
CA PHE A 147 -8.51 -15.09 -1.93
C PHE A 147 -9.84 -15.08 -2.67
N THR A 148 -10.69 -16.04 -2.32
CA THR A 148 -12.07 -16.09 -2.78
C THR A 148 -12.92 -15.04 -2.07
N GLN A 149 -14.05 -14.65 -2.68
CA GLN A 149 -15.03 -13.77 -2.03
C GLN A 149 -15.48 -14.28 -0.65
N LYS A 150 -15.63 -15.60 -0.50
CA LYS A 150 -15.98 -16.22 0.77
C LYS A 150 -14.90 -16.02 1.83
N GLU A 151 -13.63 -16.08 1.47
CA GLU A 151 -12.52 -15.83 2.41
C GLU A 151 -12.50 -14.36 2.84
N TRP A 152 -12.75 -13.43 1.92
CA TRP A 152 -12.92 -12.01 2.25
C TRP A 152 -14.08 -11.76 3.22
N GLU A 153 -15.24 -12.38 2.98
CA GLU A 153 -16.38 -12.32 3.91
C GLU A 153 -16.07 -12.91 5.29
N LEU A 154 -15.24 -13.96 5.36
CA LEU A 154 -14.81 -14.56 6.62
C LEU A 154 -13.79 -13.68 7.38
N MET A 155 -13.06 -12.79 6.71
CA MET A 155 -12.15 -11.82 7.34
C MET A 155 -12.88 -10.59 7.88
N LEU A 156 -14.06 -10.27 7.34
CA LEU A 156 -14.84 -9.08 7.73
C LEU A 156 -15.02 -8.90 9.25
N PRO A 157 -15.34 -9.93 10.06
CA PRO A 157 -15.49 -9.75 11.50
C PRO A 157 -14.23 -9.20 12.18
N GLU A 158 -13.05 -9.57 11.69
CA GLU A 158 -11.79 -9.05 12.22
C GLU A 158 -11.56 -7.60 11.78
N PHE A 159 -11.88 -7.25 10.53
CA PHE A 159 -11.81 -5.86 10.05
C PHE A 159 -12.75 -4.93 10.82
N GLN A 160 -13.95 -5.42 11.17
CA GLN A 160 -14.90 -4.69 12.00
C GLN A 160 -14.43 -4.57 13.45
N ARG A 161 -13.86 -5.63 14.03
CA ARG A 161 -13.26 -5.61 15.37
C ARG A 161 -12.11 -4.61 15.47
N LEU A 162 -11.28 -4.55 14.44
CA LEU A 162 -10.13 -3.65 14.36
C LEU A 162 -10.52 -2.20 14.05
N ASN A 163 -11.75 -1.97 13.57
CA ASN A 163 -12.24 -0.65 13.17
C ASN A 163 -11.28 0.07 12.20
N LEU A 164 -10.94 -0.61 11.11
CA LEU A 164 -10.04 -0.11 10.08
C LEU A 164 -10.49 1.27 9.55
N ARG A 165 -9.55 2.22 9.55
CA ARG A 165 -9.76 3.60 9.10
C ARG A 165 -9.25 3.83 7.69
N ALA A 166 -8.31 3.02 7.21
CA ALA A 166 -7.75 3.14 5.88
C ALA A 166 -7.63 1.79 5.17
N MET A 167 -7.94 1.78 3.87
CA MET A 167 -7.72 0.62 3.02
C MET A 167 -7.09 1.01 1.69
N ASP A 168 -6.15 0.18 1.23
CA ASP A 168 -5.64 0.19 -0.15
C ASP A 168 -6.01 -1.15 -0.79
N ILE A 169 -6.87 -1.11 -1.81
CA ILE A 169 -7.48 -2.30 -2.41
C ILE A 169 -7.12 -2.40 -3.90
N SER A 170 -6.73 -3.61 -4.32
CA SER A 170 -6.46 -3.94 -5.73
C SER A 170 -7.43 -4.98 -6.31
N GLU A 171 -8.33 -5.54 -5.50
CA GLU A 171 -9.32 -6.54 -5.90
C GLU A 171 -10.71 -6.13 -5.46
N ASP A 172 -11.71 -6.57 -6.23
CA ASP A 172 -13.11 -6.22 -6.00
C ASP A 172 -13.68 -6.88 -4.74
N ILE A 173 -13.52 -6.21 -3.61
CA ILE A 173 -14.13 -6.56 -2.31
C ILE A 173 -15.19 -5.54 -1.88
N LEU A 174 -15.70 -4.74 -2.84
CA LEU A 174 -16.51 -3.55 -2.58
C LEU A 174 -17.79 -3.89 -1.81
N ASP A 175 -18.59 -4.83 -2.32
CA ASP A 175 -19.86 -5.21 -1.71
C ASP A 175 -19.70 -6.23 -0.58
N SER A 176 -18.78 -7.19 -0.71
CA SER A 176 -18.61 -8.28 0.26
C SER A 176 -18.05 -7.77 1.59
N THR A 177 -17.10 -6.84 1.52
CA THR A 177 -16.26 -6.43 2.66
C THR A 177 -16.28 -4.92 2.89
N LEU A 178 -15.84 -4.12 1.93
CA LEU A 178 -15.61 -2.68 2.13
C LEU A 178 -16.90 -1.95 2.54
N SER A 179 -18.04 -2.29 1.95
CA SER A 179 -19.36 -1.72 2.24
C SER A 179 -19.80 -1.85 3.70
N LYS A 180 -19.18 -2.78 4.46
CA LYS A 180 -19.50 -3.10 5.85
C LYS A 180 -18.41 -2.63 6.82
N THR A 181 -17.51 -1.76 6.36
CA THR A 181 -16.43 -1.15 7.14
C THR A 181 -16.57 0.38 7.14
N ASN A 182 -15.98 1.04 8.15
CA ASN A 182 -16.04 2.49 8.32
C ASN A 182 -14.76 3.19 7.85
N VAL A 183 -14.26 2.80 6.68
CA VAL A 183 -13.03 3.36 6.12
C VAL A 183 -13.19 4.85 5.83
N GLU A 184 -12.23 5.65 6.29
CA GLU A 184 -12.15 7.11 6.09
C GLU A 184 -11.24 7.46 4.89
N LEU A 185 -10.17 6.68 4.70
CA LEU A 185 -9.24 6.81 3.58
C LEU A 185 -9.28 5.55 2.72
N LEU A 186 -9.71 5.70 1.48
CA LEU A 186 -9.70 4.63 0.49
C LEU A 186 -8.69 4.94 -0.60
N LYS A 187 -7.79 3.99 -0.86
CA LYS A 187 -6.96 3.96 -2.06
C LYS A 187 -7.42 2.81 -2.93
N LEU A 188 -7.71 3.12 -4.19
CA LEU A 188 -7.91 2.12 -5.24
C LEU A 188 -6.60 2.08 -6.01
N SER A 189 -5.88 0.96 -5.95
CA SER A 189 -4.61 0.80 -6.68
C SER A 189 -4.10 -0.62 -6.80
N GLY A 190 -3.11 -0.81 -7.67
CA GLY A 190 -2.36 -2.05 -7.84
C GLY A 190 -2.99 -2.99 -8.87
N PRO A 191 -2.20 -3.88 -9.50
CA PRO A 191 -2.70 -4.81 -10.50
C PRO A 191 -3.53 -5.94 -9.87
N PRO A 192 -4.58 -6.44 -10.55
CA PRO A 192 -5.12 -5.94 -11.82
C PRO A 192 -5.85 -4.59 -11.68
N GLY A 193 -6.30 -4.24 -10.48
CA GLY A 193 -6.98 -2.99 -10.16
C GLY A 193 -8.49 -3.15 -10.07
N ILE A 194 -9.16 -2.13 -9.53
CA ILE A 194 -10.63 -2.10 -9.47
C ILE A 194 -11.18 -1.60 -10.79
N LYS A 195 -12.13 -2.33 -11.37
CA LYS A 195 -12.87 -1.88 -12.55
C LYS A 195 -13.84 -0.77 -12.20
N VAL A 196 -13.94 0.25 -13.05
CA VAL A 196 -14.91 1.33 -12.87
C VAL A 196 -16.35 0.81 -12.86
N ASP A 197 -16.66 -0.20 -13.67
CA ASP A 197 -17.97 -0.86 -13.67
C ASP A 197 -18.29 -1.58 -12.36
N SER A 198 -17.31 -2.16 -11.66
CA SER A 198 -17.52 -2.72 -10.32
C SER A 198 -17.95 -1.63 -9.34
N LEU A 199 -17.29 -0.47 -9.38
CA LEU A 199 -17.66 0.65 -8.51
C LEU A 199 -19.04 1.22 -8.85
N LYS A 200 -19.39 1.35 -10.14
CA LYS A 200 -20.71 1.82 -10.59
C LYS A 200 -21.84 0.88 -10.12
N ASN A 201 -21.64 -0.42 -10.29
CA ASN A 201 -22.65 -1.45 -10.02
C ASN A 201 -22.69 -1.88 -8.56
N CYS A 202 -21.67 -1.56 -7.76
CA CYS A 202 -21.65 -1.77 -6.33
C CYS A 202 -22.94 -1.21 -5.71
N ALA A 203 -23.60 -1.95 -4.83
CA ALA A 203 -24.85 -1.48 -4.22
C ALA A 203 -24.59 -0.42 -3.13
N ALA A 204 -23.39 -0.43 -2.55
CA ALA A 204 -23.03 0.41 -1.43
C ALA A 204 -22.75 1.87 -1.81
N THR A 205 -22.93 2.72 -0.81
CA THR A 205 -22.43 4.10 -0.77
C THR A 205 -21.48 4.20 0.43
N PHE A 206 -20.25 4.63 0.19
CA PHE A 206 -19.18 4.70 1.18
C PHE A 206 -19.19 6.06 1.89
N VAL A 207 -20.17 6.26 2.76
CA VAL A 207 -20.43 7.56 3.41
C VAL A 207 -19.34 8.02 4.38
N THR A 208 -18.48 7.12 4.86
CA THR A 208 -17.38 7.45 5.79
C THR A 208 -16.11 7.92 5.08
N VAL A 209 -15.97 7.60 3.80
CA VAL A 209 -14.78 7.95 3.02
C VAL A 209 -14.73 9.46 2.82
N SER A 210 -13.72 10.07 3.42
CA SER A 210 -13.43 11.51 3.32
C SER A 210 -12.20 11.79 2.48
N THR A 211 -11.30 10.80 2.32
CA THR A 211 -10.13 10.87 1.45
C THR A 211 -10.15 9.71 0.47
N LEU A 212 -10.09 10.01 -0.83
CA LEU A 212 -10.05 9.03 -1.90
C LEU A 212 -8.80 9.26 -2.76
N ALA A 213 -7.97 8.23 -2.88
CA ALA A 213 -6.87 8.19 -3.83
C ALA A 213 -7.17 7.16 -4.91
N ILE A 214 -7.14 7.57 -6.17
CA ILE A 214 -7.42 6.71 -7.31
C ILE A 214 -6.18 6.66 -8.17
N GLN A 215 -5.55 5.49 -8.24
CA GLN A 215 -4.32 5.25 -9.00
C GLN A 215 -4.40 3.86 -9.64
N GLU A 216 -3.87 3.67 -10.85
CA GLU A 216 -3.70 2.32 -11.42
C GLU A 216 -4.97 1.43 -11.38
N LEU A 217 -6.10 1.91 -11.92
CA LEU A 217 -7.31 1.09 -12.05
C LEU A 217 -7.19 0.06 -13.18
N ASP A 218 -8.09 -0.94 -13.17
CA ASP A 218 -8.26 -1.87 -14.29
C ASP A 218 -9.09 -1.20 -15.40
N TYR A 219 -8.40 -0.53 -16.33
CA TYR A 219 -9.01 0.20 -17.44
C TYR A 219 -9.46 -0.77 -18.53
N VAL A 220 -10.77 -0.79 -18.79
CA VAL A 220 -11.38 -1.65 -19.82
C VAL A 220 -11.95 -0.81 -20.96
N ASN A 221 -12.44 0.41 -20.67
CA ASN A 221 -13.07 1.28 -21.66
C ASN A 221 -12.43 2.68 -21.73
N ASP A 222 -12.43 3.27 -22.93
CA ASP A 222 -11.96 4.64 -23.17
C ASP A 222 -12.73 5.73 -22.40
N ARG A 223 -13.85 5.40 -21.77
CA ARG A 223 -14.68 6.34 -20.98
C ARG A 223 -14.64 6.10 -19.47
N ASP A 224 -13.76 5.22 -19.01
CA ASP A 224 -13.70 4.84 -17.60
C ASP A 224 -13.42 6.04 -16.69
N ALA A 225 -12.63 7.03 -17.14
CA ALA A 225 -12.39 8.26 -16.40
C ALA A 225 -13.67 9.09 -16.17
N GLU A 226 -14.40 9.36 -17.25
CA GLU A 226 -15.65 10.14 -17.24
C GLU A 226 -16.74 9.42 -16.43
N ASP A 227 -16.87 8.10 -16.63
CA ASP A 227 -17.81 7.25 -15.91
C ASP A 227 -17.52 7.21 -14.40
N LEU A 228 -16.23 7.18 -14.03
CA LEU A 228 -15.80 7.24 -12.64
C LEU A 228 -16.11 8.59 -12.00
N ILE A 229 -15.78 9.71 -12.68
CA ILE A 229 -16.08 11.05 -12.17
C ILE A 229 -17.58 11.21 -11.89
N ASN A 230 -18.42 10.71 -12.79
CA ASN A 230 -19.87 10.77 -12.65
C ASN A 230 -20.43 9.92 -11.48
N CYS A 231 -19.69 8.90 -11.03
CA CYS A 231 -20.14 8.05 -9.92
C CYS A 231 -19.58 8.46 -8.55
N ILE A 232 -18.47 9.22 -8.50
CA ILE A 232 -17.80 9.61 -7.24
C ILE A 232 -18.77 10.27 -6.26
N GLU A 233 -19.58 11.23 -6.71
CA GLU A 233 -20.52 11.93 -5.82
C GLU A 233 -21.52 10.99 -5.16
N ILE A 234 -22.04 10.04 -5.94
CA ILE A 234 -23.05 9.07 -5.48
C ILE A 234 -22.41 8.06 -4.52
N LYS A 235 -21.17 7.65 -4.80
CA LYS A 235 -20.46 6.63 -4.04
C LYS A 235 -19.76 7.15 -2.80
N PHE A 236 -19.33 8.41 -2.80
CA PHE A 236 -18.53 9.02 -1.73
C PHE A 236 -19.10 10.37 -1.32
N PRO A 237 -20.35 10.46 -0.84
CA PRO A 237 -21.05 11.76 -0.66
C PRO A 237 -20.42 12.69 0.39
N ARG A 238 -19.46 12.21 1.19
CA ARG A 238 -18.73 13.01 2.20
C ARG A 238 -17.26 13.25 1.84
N LEU A 239 -16.87 13.01 0.58
CA LEU A 239 -15.50 13.20 0.13
C LEU A 239 -15.05 14.66 0.35
N LYS A 240 -13.85 14.82 0.91
CA LYS A 240 -13.20 16.12 1.15
C LYS A 240 -11.85 16.24 0.47
N THR A 241 -11.14 15.12 0.32
CA THR A 241 -9.84 15.05 -0.35
C THR A 241 -9.89 14.06 -1.50
N LEU A 242 -9.63 14.53 -2.72
CA LEU A 242 -9.50 13.68 -3.90
C LEU A 242 -8.07 13.76 -4.45
N ILE A 243 -7.44 12.60 -4.59
CA ILE A 243 -6.15 12.43 -5.25
C ILE A 243 -6.40 11.61 -6.52
N TRP A 244 -6.13 12.21 -7.67
CA TRP A 244 -6.43 11.67 -8.99
C TRP A 244 -5.15 11.42 -9.78
N ASP A 245 -4.90 10.17 -10.17
CA ASP A 245 -3.83 9.84 -11.10
C ASP A 245 -4.30 10.02 -12.54
N TRP A 246 -3.59 10.82 -13.33
CA TRP A 246 -3.97 11.09 -14.72
C TRP A 246 -3.83 9.87 -15.63
N SER A 247 -3.08 8.85 -15.22
CA SER A 247 -3.04 7.57 -15.94
C SER A 247 -4.42 6.95 -16.15
N ILE A 248 -5.43 7.37 -15.38
CA ILE A 248 -6.84 7.00 -15.57
C ILE A 248 -7.44 7.54 -16.87
N VAL A 249 -6.92 8.66 -17.35
CA VAL A 249 -7.37 9.32 -18.57
C VAL A 249 -6.51 8.89 -19.74
N ASP A 250 -5.20 9.05 -19.57
CA ASP A 250 -4.18 8.71 -20.55
C ASP A 250 -2.83 8.50 -19.84
N PRO A 251 -2.05 7.45 -20.19
CA PRO A 251 -0.69 7.27 -19.69
C PRO A 251 0.24 8.49 -19.86
N ALA A 252 0.02 9.33 -20.87
CA ALA A 252 0.77 10.55 -21.11
C ALA A 252 -0.17 11.76 -21.17
N VAL A 253 0.07 12.77 -20.33
CA VAL A 253 -0.79 13.96 -20.32
C VAL A 253 -0.73 14.72 -21.65
N THR A 254 -1.90 14.92 -22.25
CA THR A 254 -2.14 15.81 -23.38
C THR A 254 -3.09 16.95 -22.97
N TYR A 255 -3.30 17.93 -23.84
CA TYR A 255 -4.29 19.00 -23.64
C TYR A 255 -5.19 19.14 -24.87
N ASP A 256 -5.86 18.04 -25.19
CA ASP A 256 -6.84 17.91 -26.26
C ASP A 256 -8.30 18.09 -25.77
N GLU A 257 -9.27 17.86 -26.65
CA GLU A 257 -10.69 18.02 -26.34
C GLU A 257 -11.19 17.07 -25.23
N ARG A 258 -10.71 15.82 -25.21
CA ARG A 258 -11.07 14.86 -24.17
C ARG A 258 -10.48 15.27 -22.82
N SER A 259 -9.21 15.66 -22.79
CA SER A 259 -8.54 16.15 -21.59
C SER A 259 -9.28 17.35 -20.98
N ARG A 260 -9.73 18.29 -21.82
CA ARG A 260 -10.54 19.43 -21.36
C ARG A 260 -11.88 18.98 -20.78
N THR A 261 -12.57 18.05 -21.43
CA THR A 261 -13.84 17.49 -20.94
C THR A 261 -13.68 16.88 -19.56
N VAL A 262 -12.67 16.03 -19.37
CA VAL A 262 -12.38 15.40 -18.07
C VAL A 262 -12.06 16.45 -16.99
N VAL A 263 -11.29 17.48 -17.34
CA VAL A 263 -10.90 18.55 -16.41
C VAL A 263 -12.09 19.42 -16.02
N GLU A 264 -12.98 19.73 -16.96
CA GLU A 264 -14.25 20.41 -16.69
C GLU A 264 -15.13 19.59 -15.73
N ASP A 265 -15.19 18.28 -15.92
CA ASP A 265 -15.94 17.38 -15.05
C ASP A 265 -15.31 17.30 -13.65
N LEU A 266 -13.98 17.26 -13.54
CA LEU A 266 -13.26 17.33 -12.26
C LEU A 266 -13.49 18.66 -11.53
N VAL A 267 -13.49 19.79 -12.25
CA VAL A 267 -13.84 21.12 -11.69
C VAL A 267 -15.28 21.14 -11.19
N ARG A 268 -16.21 20.57 -11.96
CA ARG A 268 -17.61 20.46 -11.55
C ARG A 268 -17.75 19.62 -10.29
N LEU A 269 -17.07 18.47 -10.23
CA LEU A 269 -17.03 17.59 -9.06
C LEU A 269 -16.47 18.32 -7.84
N PHE A 270 -15.33 19.01 -7.98
CA PHE A 270 -14.70 19.80 -6.92
C PHE A 270 -15.68 20.78 -6.27
N ARG A 271 -16.38 21.56 -7.11
CA ARG A 271 -17.34 22.57 -6.64
C ARG A 271 -18.58 21.92 -6.04
N LYS A 272 -19.11 20.88 -6.69
CA LYS A 272 -20.36 20.22 -6.28
C LYS A 272 -20.22 19.52 -4.92
N MET A 273 -19.07 18.91 -4.66
CA MET A 273 -18.79 18.21 -3.40
C MET A 273 -18.16 19.09 -2.32
N ASP A 274 -17.81 20.34 -2.65
CA ASP A 274 -17.07 21.25 -1.78
C ASP A 274 -15.79 20.57 -1.24
N LEU A 275 -14.95 20.11 -2.17
CA LEU A 275 -13.68 19.47 -1.84
C LEU A 275 -12.74 20.48 -1.17
N GLN A 276 -12.15 20.07 -0.05
CA GLN A 276 -11.20 20.87 0.72
C GLN A 276 -9.78 20.77 0.15
N CYS A 277 -9.46 19.63 -0.47
CA CYS A 277 -8.21 19.39 -1.16
C CYS A 277 -8.44 18.54 -2.41
N PHE A 278 -7.82 18.91 -3.50
CA PHE A 278 -7.83 18.19 -4.77
C PHE A 278 -6.42 18.17 -5.35
N ALA A 279 -5.96 17.00 -5.79
CA ALA A 279 -4.65 16.83 -6.39
C ALA A 279 -4.71 15.94 -7.63
N VAL A 280 -3.99 16.33 -8.68
CA VAL A 280 -3.83 15.57 -9.92
C VAL A 280 -2.35 15.23 -10.10
N ILE A 281 -2.02 13.95 -10.22
CA ILE A 281 -0.66 13.47 -10.51
C ILE A 281 -0.53 13.19 -12.00
N LEU A 282 0.54 13.70 -12.62
CA LEU A 282 0.77 13.66 -14.06
C LEU A 282 2.17 13.15 -14.35
N TYR A 283 2.28 12.12 -15.18
CA TYR A 283 3.56 11.73 -15.77
C TYR A 283 3.96 12.74 -16.86
N THR A 284 5.08 13.44 -16.65
CA THR A 284 5.52 14.59 -17.46
C THR A 284 7.02 14.52 -17.82
N PRO A 285 7.45 13.48 -18.56
CA PRO A 285 8.87 13.25 -18.83
C PRO A 285 9.51 14.21 -19.84
N CYS A 286 8.73 14.95 -20.63
CA CYS A 286 9.23 15.76 -21.74
C CYS A 286 8.61 17.17 -21.80
N SER A 287 9.07 18.01 -22.72
CA SER A 287 8.57 19.38 -22.91
C SER A 287 7.07 19.44 -23.15
N ASP A 288 6.56 18.52 -23.97
CA ASP A 288 5.18 18.57 -24.47
C ASP A 288 4.19 18.22 -23.35
N THR A 289 4.49 17.16 -22.59
CA THR A 289 3.71 16.77 -21.41
C THR A 289 3.82 17.83 -20.29
N ARG A 290 4.98 18.47 -20.13
CA ARG A 290 5.14 19.60 -19.19
C ARG A 290 4.34 20.82 -19.61
N TYR A 291 4.25 21.11 -20.91
CA TYR A 291 3.40 22.16 -21.45
C TYR A 291 1.93 21.85 -21.18
N ALA A 292 1.47 20.63 -21.51
CA ALA A 292 0.11 20.19 -21.25
C ALA A 292 -0.27 20.29 -19.75
N SER A 293 0.60 19.86 -18.83
CA SER A 293 0.37 20.04 -17.39
C SER A 293 0.25 21.50 -16.95
N GLY A 294 0.98 22.41 -17.60
CA GLY A 294 0.88 23.84 -17.35
C GLY A 294 -0.47 24.40 -17.81
N GLU A 295 -0.96 23.97 -18.96
CA GLU A 295 -2.27 24.35 -19.47
C GLU A 295 -3.41 23.82 -18.59
N LEU A 296 -3.30 22.60 -18.06
CA LEU A 296 -4.23 22.06 -17.07
C LEU A 296 -4.28 22.91 -15.80
N ALA A 297 -3.11 23.28 -15.25
CA ALA A 297 -3.05 24.14 -14.07
C ALA A 297 -3.61 25.55 -14.33
N ARG A 298 -3.35 26.11 -15.51
CA ARG A 298 -3.92 27.39 -15.95
C ARG A 298 -5.44 27.30 -16.02
N PHE A 299 -5.98 26.22 -16.59
CA PHE A 299 -7.42 25.99 -16.65
C PHE A 299 -8.06 25.95 -15.26
N PHE A 300 -7.48 25.20 -14.31
CA PHE A 300 -7.98 25.19 -12.92
C PHE A 300 -7.97 26.60 -12.30
N ALA A 301 -6.94 27.39 -12.54
CA ALA A 301 -6.85 28.76 -12.02
C ALA A 301 -7.88 29.69 -12.67
N GLU A 302 -8.12 29.57 -13.98
CA GLU A 302 -9.14 30.33 -14.73
C GLU A 302 -10.56 29.97 -14.27
N GLU A 303 -10.79 28.71 -13.90
CA GLU A 303 -11.98 28.24 -13.21
C GLU A 303 -12.01 28.66 -11.73
N ASN A 304 -11.16 29.57 -11.28
CA ASN A 304 -11.15 30.13 -9.92
C ASN A 304 -11.10 29.06 -8.82
N LEU A 305 -10.42 27.93 -9.07
CA LEU A 305 -10.16 26.97 -8.01
C LEU A 305 -9.23 27.60 -6.95
N PRO A 306 -9.45 27.33 -5.64
CA PRO A 306 -8.66 27.96 -4.59
C PRO A 306 -7.19 27.53 -4.60
N PHE A 307 -6.28 28.51 -4.59
CA PHE A 307 -4.84 28.29 -4.36
C PHE A 307 -4.21 27.18 -5.22
N VAL A 308 -4.45 27.21 -6.52
CA VAL A 308 -3.84 26.26 -7.47
C VAL A 308 -2.32 26.36 -7.42
N GLN A 309 -1.67 25.22 -7.20
CA GLN A 309 -0.21 25.08 -7.18
C GLN A 309 0.20 23.97 -8.14
N LEU A 310 1.23 24.23 -8.94
CA LEU A 310 1.87 23.24 -9.79
C LEU A 310 3.29 23.01 -9.27
N ASN A 311 3.61 21.78 -8.91
CA ASN A 311 4.94 21.39 -8.46
C ASN A 311 5.47 20.24 -9.31
N ARG A 312 6.73 20.32 -9.70
CA ARG A 312 7.41 19.27 -10.47
C ARG A 312 8.39 18.54 -9.57
N PHE A 313 8.49 17.23 -9.73
CA PHE A 313 9.42 16.42 -8.98
C PHE A 313 9.99 15.28 -9.82
N ALA A 314 11.20 14.85 -9.45
CA ALA A 314 11.83 13.66 -9.99
C ALA A 314 11.52 12.48 -9.08
N SER A 315 11.00 11.38 -9.62
CA SER A 315 10.77 10.15 -8.85
C SER A 315 12.07 9.62 -8.22
N LYS A 316 11.97 8.83 -7.14
CA LYS A 316 13.13 8.10 -6.58
C LYS A 316 13.89 7.35 -7.67
N GLY A 317 15.22 7.35 -7.59
CA GLY A 317 16.12 6.79 -8.61
C GLY A 317 16.61 7.79 -9.67
N LEU A 318 15.92 8.92 -9.87
CA LEU A 318 16.39 9.99 -10.76
C LEU A 318 17.15 11.09 -9.99
N PRO A 319 18.05 11.86 -10.61
CA PRO A 319 18.65 13.04 -9.98
C PRO A 319 17.64 14.21 -9.87
N LYS A 320 17.86 15.11 -8.90
CA LYS A 320 17.13 16.40 -8.86
C LYS A 320 17.45 17.20 -10.13
N GLY A 321 16.44 17.86 -10.73
CA GLY A 321 16.57 18.52 -12.04
C GLY A 321 16.14 17.66 -13.24
N HIS A 322 15.82 16.38 -13.01
CA HIS A 322 15.24 15.47 -14.01
C HIS A 322 13.78 15.15 -13.66
N GLU A 323 12.97 16.19 -13.48
CA GLU A 323 11.57 16.02 -13.10
C GLU A 323 10.81 15.27 -14.19
N ASN A 324 10.16 14.18 -13.79
CA ASN A 324 9.35 13.32 -14.66
C ASN A 324 7.90 13.24 -14.20
N PHE A 325 7.56 13.85 -13.06
CA PHE A 325 6.19 13.96 -12.59
C PHE A 325 5.85 15.41 -12.23
N THR A 326 4.58 15.75 -12.41
CA THR A 326 3.97 17.00 -11.99
C THR A 326 2.79 16.69 -11.10
N ILE A 327 2.65 17.40 -9.98
CA ILE A 327 1.44 17.40 -9.17
C ILE A 327 0.80 18.78 -9.24
N ILE A 328 -0.49 18.82 -9.55
CA ILE A 328 -1.30 20.03 -9.48
C ILE A 328 -2.22 19.87 -8.27
N SER A 329 -2.14 20.78 -7.31
CA SER A 329 -2.99 20.75 -6.10
C SER A 329 -3.78 22.03 -5.93
N SER A 330 -5.00 21.92 -5.40
CA SER A 330 -5.94 23.01 -5.16
C SER A 330 -6.77 22.74 -3.91
N GLY A 331 -7.32 23.78 -3.28
CA GLY A 331 -8.19 23.66 -2.11
C GLY A 331 -7.94 24.71 -1.03
N GLN A 332 -8.92 24.90 -0.16
CA GLN A 332 -8.85 25.88 0.95
C GLN A 332 -8.05 25.35 2.13
N ASP A 333 -8.01 24.03 2.34
CA ASP A 333 -7.29 23.43 3.46
C ASP A 333 -5.77 23.44 3.19
N TYR A 334 -5.07 24.35 3.85
CA TYR A 334 -3.62 24.45 3.77
C TYR A 334 -2.91 23.23 4.37
N ALA A 335 -3.41 22.69 5.49
CA ALA A 335 -2.75 21.59 6.20
C ALA A 335 -2.75 20.31 5.34
N THR A 336 -3.90 19.97 4.77
CA THR A 336 -4.02 18.80 3.88
C THR A 336 -3.18 18.99 2.60
N ARG A 337 -3.19 20.17 1.97
CA ARG A 337 -2.35 20.45 0.80
C ARG A 337 -0.86 20.37 1.10
N ALA A 338 -0.42 20.86 2.26
CA ALA A 338 0.97 20.76 2.68
C ALA A 338 1.40 19.30 2.87
N LYS A 339 0.53 18.44 3.41
CA LYS A 339 0.77 16.99 3.51
C LYS A 339 0.86 16.34 2.13
N VAL A 340 -0.04 16.69 1.20
CA VAL A 340 0.02 16.21 -0.20
C VAL A 340 1.35 16.62 -0.84
N HIS A 341 1.78 17.88 -0.68
CA HIS A 341 3.10 18.30 -1.15
C HIS A 341 4.23 17.44 -0.56
N SER A 342 4.24 17.28 0.76
CA SER A 342 5.25 16.48 1.47
C SER A 342 5.29 15.02 1.00
N ILE A 343 4.12 14.39 0.81
CA ILE A 343 4.03 12.99 0.38
C ILE A 343 4.59 12.82 -1.04
N PHE A 344 4.15 13.65 -1.99
CA PHE A 344 4.45 13.44 -3.42
C PHE A 344 5.76 14.12 -3.86
N VAL A 345 5.92 15.40 -3.56
CA VAL A 345 7.05 16.22 -4.00
C VAL A 345 8.29 15.91 -3.17
N ASP A 346 8.19 16.07 -1.85
CA ASP A 346 9.34 15.85 -0.95
C ASP A 346 9.65 14.36 -0.82
N GLY A 347 8.61 13.51 -0.76
CA GLY A 347 8.73 12.05 -0.79
C GLY A 347 9.13 11.47 -2.14
N ARG A 348 9.11 12.27 -3.22
CA ARG A 348 9.52 11.92 -4.58
C ARG A 348 8.84 10.64 -5.11
N THR A 349 7.54 10.53 -4.88
CA THR A 349 6.75 9.35 -5.28
C THR A 349 5.46 9.76 -5.99
N SER A 350 5.15 9.08 -7.09
CA SER A 350 3.88 9.25 -7.82
C SER A 350 2.78 8.35 -7.28
N ALA A 351 3.13 7.19 -6.71
CA ALA A 351 2.22 6.21 -6.13
C ALA A 351 2.62 5.95 -4.67
N PRO A 352 2.26 6.83 -3.72
CA PRO A 352 2.54 6.59 -2.31
C PRO A 352 1.81 5.34 -1.81
N ASN A 353 2.46 4.58 -0.93
CA ASN A 353 1.80 3.49 -0.22
C ASN A 353 0.87 4.05 0.87
N LEU A 354 -0.04 3.20 1.35
CA LEU A 354 -1.04 3.57 2.37
C LEU A 354 -0.41 4.20 3.62
N ARG A 355 0.80 3.76 3.97
CA ARG A 355 1.62 4.28 5.06
C ARG A 355 1.82 5.80 5.00
N LEU A 356 2.13 6.33 3.83
CA LEU A 356 2.32 7.77 3.65
C LEU A 356 0.99 8.51 3.63
N LEU A 357 -0.05 7.91 3.04
CA LEU A 357 -1.37 8.50 2.89
C LEU A 357 -2.14 8.59 4.20
N LEU A 358 -1.88 7.71 5.18
CA LEU A 358 -2.49 7.79 6.53
C LEU A 358 -2.34 9.16 7.18
N GLN A 359 -1.27 9.91 6.87
CA GLN A 359 -1.08 11.28 7.34
C GLN A 359 -2.23 12.22 6.94
N LEU A 360 -2.99 11.91 5.89
CA LEU A 360 -4.13 12.72 5.43
C LEU A 360 -5.35 12.61 6.34
N ILE A 361 -5.46 11.54 7.15
CA ILE A 361 -6.58 11.32 8.09
C ILE A 361 -6.14 11.22 9.56
N ASP A 362 -4.83 11.25 9.83
CA ASP A 362 -4.27 11.25 11.19
C ASP A 362 -3.06 12.18 11.28
N ASP A 363 -3.21 13.27 12.06
CA ASP A 363 -2.15 14.23 12.36
C ASP A 363 -1.07 13.67 13.31
N PHE A 364 -1.38 12.62 14.06
CA PHE A 364 -0.48 12.00 15.03
C PHE A 364 0.28 10.80 14.50
N CYS A 365 0.04 10.42 13.24
CA CYS A 365 0.82 9.38 12.59
C CYS A 365 2.26 9.93 12.40
N PRO A 366 3.27 9.43 13.13
CA PRO A 366 4.64 9.92 12.97
C PRO A 366 5.04 9.77 11.51
N GLN A 367 5.90 10.65 10.99
CA GLN A 367 6.43 10.50 9.64
C GLN A 367 7.15 9.14 9.56
N LEU A 368 6.46 8.13 9.04
CA LEU A 368 6.99 6.78 8.85
C LEU A 368 8.10 6.77 7.78
N GLN A 369 8.61 7.92 7.35
CA GLN A 369 9.76 8.07 6.48
C GLN A 369 11.07 7.71 7.19
N LEU A 370 11.17 7.93 8.51
CA LEU A 370 12.28 7.45 9.34
C LEU A 370 11.85 6.11 9.93
N VAL A 371 12.11 5.02 9.22
CA VAL A 371 11.81 3.67 9.70
C VAL A 371 13.02 2.79 9.52
N LYS A 372 13.37 2.04 10.56
CA LYS A 372 14.32 0.94 10.43
C LYS A 372 13.58 -0.29 9.90
N VAL A 373 14.02 -0.77 8.73
CA VAL A 373 13.50 -1.99 8.13
C VAL A 373 14.27 -3.19 8.64
N VAL A 374 13.55 -4.19 9.13
CA VAL A 374 14.05 -5.53 9.44
C VAL A 374 13.28 -6.53 8.59
N GLU A 375 13.99 -7.37 7.84
CA GLU A 375 13.37 -8.37 6.97
C GLU A 375 13.65 -9.78 7.48
N PHE A 376 12.58 -10.54 7.69
CA PHE A 376 12.61 -11.92 8.14
C PHE A 376 12.41 -12.88 6.96
N GLY A 377 13.36 -13.79 6.80
CA GLY A 377 13.48 -14.71 5.65
C GLY A 377 13.30 -16.18 5.98
N GLY A 378 13.21 -16.54 7.26
CA GLY A 378 13.07 -17.91 7.74
C GLY A 378 13.93 -18.17 8.98
N PHE A 379 13.75 -19.35 9.57
CA PHE A 379 14.52 -19.79 10.74
C PHE A 379 15.80 -20.55 10.36
N ASP A 380 15.91 -21.06 9.13
CA ASP A 380 17.13 -21.69 8.62
C ASP A 380 18.09 -20.60 8.11
N GLY A 381 19.07 -20.27 8.96
CA GLY A 381 20.03 -19.21 8.67
C GLY A 381 20.94 -19.48 7.47
N ASP A 382 21.30 -20.74 7.22
CA ASP A 382 22.19 -21.10 6.11
C ASP A 382 21.44 -20.94 4.78
N SER A 383 20.20 -21.44 4.71
CA SER A 383 19.32 -21.26 3.54
C SER A 383 19.05 -19.78 3.26
N VAL A 384 18.83 -18.95 4.29
CA VAL A 384 18.61 -17.50 4.12
C VAL A 384 19.85 -16.82 3.52
N ARG A 385 21.05 -17.16 4.02
CA ARG A 385 22.32 -16.58 3.53
C ARG A 385 22.62 -17.01 2.11
N GLU A 386 22.42 -18.29 1.78
CA GLU A 386 22.62 -18.82 0.43
C GLU A 386 21.69 -18.12 -0.57
N ALA A 387 20.41 -18.02 -0.24
CA ALA A 387 19.41 -17.34 -1.07
C ALA A 387 19.72 -15.85 -1.26
N TYR A 388 20.17 -15.15 -0.21
CA TYR A 388 20.59 -13.75 -0.34
C TYR A 388 21.86 -13.58 -1.20
N SER A 389 22.86 -14.43 -1.01
CA SER A 389 24.15 -14.34 -1.72
C SER A 389 24.03 -14.71 -3.19
N SER A 390 23.15 -15.67 -3.53
CA SER A 390 22.89 -16.09 -4.91
C SER A 390 22.33 -14.98 -5.83
N ARG A 391 21.89 -13.86 -5.26
CA ARG A 391 21.44 -12.66 -6.00
C ARG A 391 22.60 -11.72 -6.38
N GLU A 392 23.71 -11.76 -5.65
CA GLU A 392 24.88 -10.92 -5.94
C GLU A 392 25.69 -11.42 -7.15
N HIS A 393 25.23 -12.49 -7.81
CA HIS A 393 25.78 -13.10 -9.03
C HIS A 393 24.69 -13.18 -10.09
#